data_AF-A0AAV9ESW8-F1
#
_entry.id   AF-A0AAV9ESW8-F1
#
_cell.length_a   1.000
_cell.length_b   1.000
_cell.length_c   1.000
_cell.angle_alpha   90.00
_cell.angle_beta   90.00
_cell.angle_gamma   90.00
#
_symmetry.space_group_name_H-M   'P 1'
#
loop_
_entity.id
_entity.type
_entity.pdbx_description
1 polymer ?
#
loop_
_entity_poly.entity_id
_entity_poly.type
_entity_poly.pdbx_seq_one_letter_code
_entity_poly.pdbx_strand_id
1 'polypeptide(L)'
;MDFLRGAGFSTPDLTEIISSNPQILISSLEKRILPAIGFLKGILGSDKDIISTIKNAKWILNSNLNELMTPKIAALQDHGVPHDRISAMIKQRAGAFLSNSDRFSEALMIVKELGFDPFLFCTRQCSVQ
;
A
#
# COMPACT_ATOMS: atom_id res chain seq x y z
N MET A 1 -11.45 -14.26 12.24
CA MET A 1 -10.01 -14.33 12.57
C MET A 1 -9.30 -15.46 11.87
N ASP A 2 -9.92 -16.65 11.80
CA ASP A 2 -9.33 -17.81 11.10
C ASP A 2 -9.00 -17.52 9.64
N PHE A 3 -9.80 -16.66 8.99
CA PHE A 3 -9.50 -16.16 7.66
C PHE A 3 -8.12 -15.48 7.57
N LEU A 4 -7.81 -14.51 8.45
CA LEU A 4 -6.53 -13.82 8.41
C LEU A 4 -5.37 -14.76 8.76
N ARG A 5 -5.59 -15.72 9.68
CA ARG A 5 -4.61 -16.80 9.92
C ARG A 5 -4.38 -17.64 8.67
N GLY A 6 -5.45 -18.03 7.98
CA GLY A 6 -5.38 -18.77 6.70
C GLY A 6 -4.74 -17.96 5.57
N ALA A 7 -4.78 -16.63 5.65
CA ALA A 7 -4.08 -15.71 4.75
C ALA A 7 -2.59 -15.51 5.13
N GLY A 8 -2.07 -16.23 6.13
CA GLY A 8 -0.65 -16.24 6.50
C GLY A 8 -0.26 -15.29 7.63
N PHE A 9 -1.21 -14.59 8.27
CA PHE A 9 -0.89 -13.69 9.39
C PHE A 9 -0.63 -14.50 10.67
N SER A 10 0.51 -14.24 11.31
CA SER A 10 0.84 -14.84 12.59
C SER A 10 0.02 -14.21 13.73
N THR A 11 -0.08 -14.89 14.88
CA THR A 11 -0.75 -14.32 16.07
C THR A 11 -0.16 -12.96 16.46
N PRO A 12 1.18 -12.76 16.52
CA PRO A 12 1.76 -11.44 16.76
C PRO A 12 1.36 -10.39 15.73
N ASP A 13 1.31 -10.72 14.44
CA ASP A 13 0.89 -9.77 13.39
C ASP A 13 -0.56 -9.32 13.61
N LEU A 14 -1.45 -10.27 13.91
CA LEU A 14 -2.84 -9.99 14.18
C LEU A 14 -3.00 -9.10 15.41
N THR A 15 -2.32 -9.44 16.52
CA THR A 15 -2.35 -8.62 17.74
C THR A 15 -1.90 -7.19 17.44
N GLU A 16 -0.79 -7.00 16.73
CA GLU A 16 -0.29 -5.66 16.37
C GLU A 16 -1.30 -4.87 15.52
N ILE A 17 -1.89 -5.51 14.50
CA ILE A 17 -2.87 -4.89 13.61
C ILE A 17 -4.14 -4.49 14.38
N ILE A 18 -4.69 -5.39 15.19
CA ILE A 18 -5.93 -5.18 15.93
C ILE A 18 -5.75 -4.10 17.00
N SER A 19 -4.66 -4.17 17.77
CA SER A 19 -4.39 -3.19 18.83
C SER A 19 -4.26 -1.77 18.29
N SER A 20 -3.73 -1.61 17.07
CA SER A 20 -3.58 -0.30 16.45
C SER A 20 -4.80 0.13 15.62
N ASN A 21 -5.60 -0.82 15.12
CA ASN A 21 -6.78 -0.56 14.31
C ASN A 21 -7.93 -1.50 14.71
N PRO A 22 -8.63 -1.23 15.82
CA PRO A 22 -9.74 -2.08 16.28
C PRO A 22 -10.92 -2.13 15.30
N GLN A 23 -11.04 -1.15 14.40
CA GLN A 23 -12.12 -1.07 13.40
C GLN A 23 -12.10 -2.24 12.40
N ILE A 24 -10.98 -2.94 12.27
CA ILE A 24 -10.91 -4.16 11.44
C ILE A 24 -11.89 -5.24 11.93
N LEU A 25 -12.20 -5.28 13.22
CA LEU A 25 -13.08 -6.29 13.83
C LEU A 25 -14.54 -6.11 13.42
N ILE A 26 -14.94 -4.90 13.04
CA ILE A 26 -16.30 -4.57 12.59
C ILE A 26 -16.37 -4.38 11.07
N SER A 27 -15.24 -4.51 10.37
CA SER A 27 -15.18 -4.37 8.91
C SER A 27 -15.70 -5.64 8.22
N SER A 28 -16.45 -5.46 7.13
CA SER A 28 -16.97 -6.59 6.36
C SER A 28 -15.83 -7.38 5.72
N LEU A 29 -15.77 -8.68 6.02
CA LEU A 29 -14.81 -9.59 5.40
C LEU A 29 -14.92 -9.58 3.88
N GLU A 30 -16.12 -9.77 3.34
CA GLU A 30 -16.39 -9.88 1.89
C GLU A 30 -16.30 -8.55 1.16
N LYS A 31 -16.75 -7.44 1.78
CA LYS A 31 -16.84 -6.14 1.10
C LYS A 31 -15.62 -5.25 1.31
N ARG A 32 -14.77 -5.53 2.30
CA ARG A 32 -13.60 -4.70 2.64
C ARG A 32 -12.30 -5.48 2.67
N ILE A 33 -12.19 -6.47 3.56
CA ILE A 33 -10.91 -7.14 3.84
C ILE A 33 -10.46 -7.99 2.65
N LEU A 34 -11.34 -8.83 2.10
CA LEU A 34 -11.04 -9.68 0.96
C LEU A 34 -10.66 -8.87 -0.30
N PRO A 35 -11.44 -7.85 -0.71
CA PRO A 35 -11.05 -6.96 -1.81
C PRO A 35 -9.70 -6.28 -1.59
N ALA A 36 -9.41 -5.80 -0.37
CA ALA A 36 -8.14 -5.15 -0.06
C ALA A 36 -6.96 -6.12 -0.20
N ILE A 37 -7.05 -7.33 0.34
CA ILE A 37 -6.02 -8.35 0.19
C ILE A 37 -5.86 -8.76 -1.28
N GLY A 38 -6.96 -8.96 -2.01
CA GLY A 38 -6.94 -9.29 -3.44
C GLY A 38 -6.26 -8.21 -4.28
N PHE A 39 -6.54 -6.94 -4.00
CA PHE A 39 -5.89 -5.81 -4.64
C PHE A 39 -4.37 -5.82 -4.39
N LEU A 40 -3.94 -6.00 -3.13
CA LEU A 40 -2.52 -6.06 -2.79
C LEU A 40 -1.82 -7.27 -3.42
N LYS A 41 -2.50 -8.42 -3.55
CA LYS A 41 -1.98 -9.60 -4.27
C LYS A 41 -1.66 -9.28 -5.72
N GLY A 42 -2.52 -8.52 -6.40
CA GLY A 42 -2.31 -8.11 -7.79
C GLY A 42 -1.11 -7.19 -8.01
N ILE A 43 -0.61 -6.53 -6.96
CA ILE A 43 0.49 -5.55 -7.06
C ILE A 43 1.80 -6.11 -6.49
N LEU A 44 1.75 -6.77 -5.33
CA LEU A 44 2.93 -7.11 -4.55
C LEU A 44 3.44 -8.53 -4.78
N GLY A 45 2.61 -9.43 -5.31
CA GLY A 45 3.03 -10.77 -5.75
C GLY A 45 3.46 -11.76 -4.66
N SER A 46 3.68 -11.35 -3.40
CA SER A 46 4.04 -12.24 -2.29
C SER A 46 3.24 -11.97 -1.01
N ASP A 47 2.84 -13.03 -0.31
CA ASP A 47 2.10 -12.92 0.97
C ASP A 47 2.93 -12.17 2.04
N LYS A 48 4.25 -12.36 2.04
CA LYS A 48 5.17 -11.64 2.94
C LYS A 48 5.13 -10.13 2.71
N ASP A 49 5.17 -9.67 1.47
CA ASP A 49 5.11 -8.24 1.14
C ASP A 49 3.74 -7.66 1.48
N ILE A 50 2.65 -8.43 1.30
CA ILE A 50 1.29 -8.02 1.67
C ILE A 50 1.17 -7.83 3.18
N ILE A 51 1.63 -8.81 3.97
CA ILE A 51 1.61 -8.71 5.44
C ILE A 51 2.44 -7.50 5.88
N SER A 52 3.65 -7.34 5.35
CA SER A 52 4.50 -6.18 5.66
C SER A 52 3.83 -4.85 5.32
N THR A 53 3.15 -4.76 4.17
CA THR A 53 2.43 -3.56 3.73
C THR A 53 1.28 -3.22 4.68
N ILE A 54 0.50 -4.23 5.08
CA ILE A 54 -0.62 -4.05 6.03
C ILE A 54 -0.10 -3.62 7.41
N LYS A 55 1.02 -4.18 7.88
CA LYS A 55 1.64 -3.74 9.15
C LYS A 55 2.11 -2.29 9.10
N ASN A 56 2.65 -1.84 7.96
CA ASN A 56 3.07 -0.45 7.76
C ASN A 56 1.89 0.51 7.60
N ALA A 57 0.75 0.04 7.10
CA ALA A 57 -0.45 0.83 6.85
C ALA A 57 -1.70 0.11 7.36
N LYS A 58 -1.83 -0.02 8.68
CA LYS A 58 -2.84 -0.87 9.34
C LYS A 58 -4.30 -0.55 8.97
N TRP A 59 -4.55 0.69 8.58
CA TRP A 59 -5.84 1.22 8.14
C TRP A 59 -6.26 0.72 6.75
N ILE A 60 -5.33 0.17 5.96
CA ILE A 60 -5.53 -0.23 4.57
C ILE A 60 -6.66 -1.26 4.41
N LEU A 61 -6.88 -2.11 5.41
CA LEU A 61 -7.94 -3.13 5.40
C LEU A 61 -9.36 -2.55 5.63
N ASN A 62 -9.46 -1.28 6.03
CA ASN A 62 -10.74 -0.57 6.17
C ASN A 62 -11.09 0.25 4.92
N SER A 63 -10.16 0.38 3.97
CA SER A 63 -10.24 1.31 2.84
C SER A 63 -10.65 0.60 1.54
N ASN A 64 -11.23 1.36 0.61
CA ASN A 64 -11.46 0.90 -0.76
C ASN A 64 -10.19 1.12 -1.59
N LEU A 65 -9.29 0.14 -1.62
CA LEU A 65 -7.99 0.30 -2.29
C LEU A 65 -8.10 0.51 -3.79
N ASN A 66 -9.07 -0.16 -4.42
CA ASN A 66 -9.29 0.00 -5.86
C ASN A 66 -9.65 1.46 -6.18
N GLU A 67 -10.60 2.04 -5.44
CA GLU A 67 -10.99 3.44 -5.64
C GLU A 67 -9.85 4.43 -5.33
N LEU A 68 -9.07 4.17 -4.27
CA LEU A 68 -8.05 5.12 -3.81
C LEU A 68 -6.73 5.03 -4.57
N MET A 69 -6.28 3.81 -4.91
CA MET A 69 -4.94 3.56 -5.44
C MET A 69 -4.92 3.43 -6.96
N THR A 70 -5.95 2.86 -7.59
CA THR A 70 -5.99 2.68 -9.06
C THR A 70 -5.72 3.97 -9.84
N PRO A 71 -6.37 5.12 -9.56
CA PRO A 71 -6.07 6.35 -10.31
C PRO A 71 -4.64 6.84 -10.12
N LYS A 72 -4.06 6.63 -8.92
CA LYS A 72 -2.67 7.03 -8.61
C LYS A 72 -1.66 6.13 -9.32
N ILE A 73 -1.93 4.83 -9.35
CA ILE A 73 -1.11 3.85 -10.06
C ILE A 73 -1.15 4.15 -11.55
N ALA A 74 -2.33 4.39 -12.12
CA ALA A 74 -2.48 4.75 -13.54
C ALA A 74 -1.71 6.05 -13.85
N ALA A 75 -1.89 7.10 -13.04
CA ALA A 75 -1.15 8.35 -13.21
C ALA A 75 0.37 8.14 -13.18
N LEU A 76 0.88 7.31 -12.27
CA LEU A 76 2.31 6.96 -12.24
C LEU A 76 2.73 6.22 -13.52
N GLN A 77 1.96 5.25 -13.99
CA GLN A 77 2.24 4.51 -15.21
C GLN A 77 2.23 5.41 -16.45
N ASP A 78 1.29 6.35 -16.54
CA ASP A 78 1.21 7.34 -17.62
C ASP A 78 2.44 8.26 -17.66
N HIS A 79 3.09 8.45 -16.51
CA HIS A 79 4.35 9.18 -16.39
C HIS A 79 5.60 8.31 -16.59
N GLY A 80 5.42 7.04 -16.98
CA GLY A 80 6.52 6.12 -17.29
C GLY A 80 7.09 5.37 -16.08
N VAL A 81 6.44 5.39 -14.92
CA VAL A 81 6.93 4.67 -13.74
C VAL A 81 6.77 3.15 -13.97
N PRO A 82 7.86 2.38 -13.87
CA PRO A 82 7.79 0.92 -13.97
C PRO A 82 6.95 0.30 -12.85
N HIS A 83 6.24 -0.80 -13.15
CA HIS A 83 5.35 -1.47 -12.20
C HIS A 83 6.08 -1.92 -10.92
N ASP A 84 7.29 -2.45 -11.04
CA ASP A 84 8.14 -2.87 -9.91
C ASP A 84 8.48 -1.71 -8.97
N ARG A 85 8.69 -0.50 -9.52
CA ARG A 85 8.89 0.72 -8.72
C ARG A 85 7.63 1.13 -7.99
N ILE A 86 6.46 1.07 -8.63
CA ILE A 86 5.17 1.34 -7.99
C ILE A 86 4.92 0.34 -6.84
N SER A 87 5.15 -0.95 -7.10
CA SER A 87 5.02 -1.99 -6.08
C SER A 87 5.96 -1.76 -4.90
N ALA A 88 7.21 -1.34 -5.15
CA ALA A 88 8.15 -0.98 -4.10
C ALA A 88 7.68 0.24 -3.27
N MET A 89 7.13 1.28 -3.92
CA MET A 89 6.57 2.45 -3.23
C MET A 89 5.37 2.09 -2.36
N ILE A 90 4.45 1.27 -2.86
CA ILE A 90 3.27 0.80 -2.11
C ILE A 90 3.71 -0.03 -0.90
N LYS A 91 4.68 -0.93 -1.08
CA LYS A 91 5.22 -1.74 0.01
C LYS A 91 5.82 -0.89 1.14
N GLN A 92 6.62 0.12 0.78
CA GLN A 92 7.29 0.96 1.75
C GLN A 92 6.35 1.99 2.39
N ARG A 93 5.38 2.51 1.63
CA ARG A 93 4.58 3.66 2.06
C ARG A 93 3.15 3.65 1.51
N ALA A 94 2.44 2.55 1.71
CA ALA A 94 1.06 2.38 1.24
C ALA A 94 0.12 3.54 1.67
N GLY A 95 0.35 4.13 2.84
CA GLY A 95 -0.42 5.28 3.32
C GLY A 95 -0.35 6.51 2.40
N ALA A 96 0.73 6.70 1.64
CA ALA A 96 0.84 7.78 0.66
C ALA A 96 -0.13 7.60 -0.53
N PHE A 97 -0.55 6.37 -0.81
CA PHE A 97 -1.53 6.06 -1.84
C PHE A 97 -2.98 6.13 -1.32
N LEU A 98 -3.17 6.21 0.00
CA LEU A 98 -4.48 6.37 0.64
C LEU A 98 -4.90 7.84 0.80
N SER A 99 -4.00 8.80 0.57
CA SER A 99 -4.34 10.23 0.65
C SER A 99 -5.25 10.68 -0.51
N ASN A 100 -5.83 11.87 -0.39
CA ASN A 100 -6.61 12.50 -1.46
C ASN A 100 -5.81 12.53 -2.79
N SER A 101 -6.48 12.15 -3.89
CA SER A 101 -5.92 12.13 -5.24
C SER A 101 -5.44 13.49 -5.73
N ASP A 102 -6.10 14.59 -5.36
CA ASP A 102 -5.71 15.94 -5.80
C ASP A 102 -4.31 16.29 -5.31
N ARG A 103 -4.04 16.01 -4.03
CA ARG A 103 -2.73 16.23 -3.41
C ARG A 103 -1.64 15.34 -4.02
N PHE A 104 -2.02 14.14 -4.48
CA PHE A 104 -1.08 13.22 -5.11
C PHE A 104 -0.67 13.73 -6.50
N SER A 105 -1.63 14.17 -7.29
CA SER A 105 -1.39 14.75 -8.62
C SER A 105 -0.58 16.05 -8.53
N GLU A 106 -0.91 16.93 -7.58
CA GLU A 106 -0.14 18.16 -7.32
C GLU A 106 1.32 17.84 -6.99
N ALA A 107 1.56 16.88 -6.09
CA ALA A 107 2.91 16.45 -5.75
C ALA A 107 3.68 15.91 -6.98
N LEU A 108 3.03 15.13 -7.84
CA LEU A 108 3.65 14.64 -9.07
C LEU A 108 4.04 15.78 -10.03
N MET A 109 3.17 16.78 -10.18
CA MET A 109 3.45 17.95 -11.00
C MET A 109 4.65 18.74 -10.46
N ILE A 110 4.68 19.02 -9.15
CA ILE A 110 5.78 19.75 -8.51
C ILE A 110 7.11 19.01 -8.71
N VAL A 111 7.14 17.70 -8.49
CA VAL A 111 8.38 16.91 -8.65
C VAL A 111 8.91 17.00 -10.09
N LYS A 112 8.01 16.97 -11.07
CA LYS A 112 8.34 17.12 -12.49
C LYS A 112 8.85 18.53 -12.83
N GLU A 113 8.19 19.57 -12.33
CA GLU A 113 8.61 20.97 -12.53
C GLU A 113 9.98 21.26 -11.92
N LEU A 114 10.28 20.64 -10.78
CA LEU A 114 11.57 20.75 -10.11
C LEU A 114 12.69 19.95 -10.81
N GLY A 115 12.39 19.25 -11.91
CA GLY A 115 13.37 18.44 -12.66
C GLY A 115 13.85 17.20 -11.91
N PHE A 116 13.20 16.83 -10.80
CA PHE A 116 13.47 15.56 -10.14
C PHE A 116 12.85 14.44 -10.96
N ASP A 117 13.62 13.37 -11.14
CA ASP A 117 13.05 12.10 -11.55
C ASP A 117 12.20 11.58 -10.38
N PRO A 118 10.86 11.52 -10.50
CA PRO A 118 9.99 11.05 -9.42
C PRO A 118 10.27 9.59 -9.02
N PHE A 119 11.09 8.87 -9.78
CA PHE A 119 11.29 7.44 -9.72
C PHE A 119 12.59 7.03 -9.00
N LEU A 120 13.41 8.00 -8.57
CA LEU A 120 14.66 7.75 -7.83
C LEU A 120 14.47 7.64 -6.30
N PHE A 121 13.29 7.93 -5.76
CA PHE A 121 13.04 7.87 -4.32
C PHE A 121 12.66 6.47 -3.83
N CYS A 122 13.56 5.51 -4.05
CA CYS A 122 13.44 4.20 -3.39
C CYS A 122 14.81 3.64 -2.99
N THR A 123 15.56 4.38 -2.16
CA THR A 123 16.70 3.84 -1.44
C THR A 123 16.72 4.33 0.00
N ARG A 124 15.97 3.66 0.89
CA ARG A 124 16.49 3.41 2.24
C ARG A 124 17.29 2.11 2.22
N GLN A 125 18.43 2.17 1.54
CA GLN A 125 19.59 1.35 1.86
C GLN A 125 20.80 2.28 1.79
N CYS A 126 20.95 3.10 2.85
CA CYS A 126 22.30 3.45 3.27
C CYS A 126 22.92 2.17 3.82
N SER A 127 23.57 1.42 2.94
CA SER A 127 24.62 0.50 3.36
C SER A 127 25.80 1.38 3.75
N VAL A 128 25.93 1.65 5.04
CA VAL A 128 27.18 2.19 5.60
C VAL A 128 28.23 1.08 5.41
N GLN A 129 29.23 1.35 4.57
CA GLN A 129 30.52 0.67 4.66
C GLN A 129 31.27 1.18 5.88
#